data_AF-A0A956DB58-F1
#
_entry.id   AF-A0A956DB58-F1
#
_cell.length_a   1.000
_cell.length_b   1.000
_cell.length_c   1.000
_cell.angle_alpha   90.00
_cell.angle_beta   90.00
_cell.angle_gamma   90.00
#
_symmetry.space_group_name_H-M   'P 1'
#
loop_
_entity.id
_entity.type
_entity.pdbx_description
1 polymer ?
#
loop_
_entity_poly.entity_id
_entity_poly.type
_entity_poly.pdbx_seq_one_letter_code
_entity_poly.pdbx_strand_id
1 'polypeptide(L)'
;DGLVLEAANGERIFRPLRNPPRTTLSSFRLPEPRAFGLVQRDRDPESYRDDEARYAKRPSAKVTPRSSWGDGAVRLLEIATRLETDDNVGAFFVPDATTRAMRYGYRLAIGDFETSGAHVVGTRLGRPEATVHPDAHDENDGLFVVDWAGVEGDTAPEARVDVQGAQLVRSRVERSEDGRTRLVMQLEASEPDVELRAFLHRGDQTLGETFAYLWQPEATR
;
A
#
# COMPACT_ATOMS: atom_id res chain seq x y z
N ASP A 1 -1.16 7.45 3.32
CA ASP A 1 -0.33 7.81 2.14
C ASP A 1 0.40 6.59 1.60
N GLY A 2 0.89 6.62 0.37
CA GLY A 2 1.36 5.40 -0.28
C GLY A 2 2.15 5.59 -1.57
N LEU A 3 2.82 4.52 -1.99
CA LEU A 3 3.27 4.32 -3.36
C LEU A 3 2.11 3.82 -4.20
N VAL A 4 1.86 4.47 -5.35
CA VAL A 4 1.00 3.94 -6.41
C VAL A 4 1.85 3.41 -7.55
N LEU A 5 1.41 2.31 -8.15
CA LEU A 5 1.98 1.71 -9.35
C LEU A 5 0.87 1.43 -10.35
N GLU A 6 1.12 1.70 -11.62
CA GLU A 6 0.26 1.34 -12.74
C GLU A 6 1.07 0.46 -13.70
N ALA A 7 0.70 -0.82 -13.80
CA ALA A 7 1.38 -1.82 -14.60
C ALA A 7 0.89 -1.82 -16.06
N ALA A 8 1.71 -2.35 -16.97
CA ALA A 8 1.36 -2.49 -18.39
C ALA A 8 0.09 -3.34 -18.62
N ASN A 9 -0.10 -4.38 -17.80
CA ASN A 9 -1.28 -5.26 -17.84
C ASN A 9 -2.57 -4.61 -17.28
N GLY A 10 -2.50 -3.35 -16.83
CA GLY A 10 -3.63 -2.63 -16.25
C GLY A 10 -3.81 -2.80 -14.75
N GLU A 11 -3.01 -3.65 -14.08
CA GLU A 11 -3.02 -3.74 -12.62
C GLU A 11 -2.59 -2.39 -12.01
N ARG A 12 -3.36 -1.95 -11.02
CA ARG A 12 -2.99 -0.82 -10.17
C ARG A 12 -2.67 -1.35 -8.79
N ILE A 13 -1.57 -0.92 -8.22
CA ILE A 13 -1.13 -1.34 -6.89
C ILE A 13 -1.04 -0.09 -6.02
N PHE A 14 -1.60 -0.18 -4.81
CA PHE A 14 -1.36 0.78 -3.75
C PHE A 14 -0.63 0.10 -2.61
N ARG A 15 0.58 0.60 -2.33
CA ARG A 15 1.41 0.19 -1.20
C ARG A 15 1.45 1.34 -0.19
N PRO A 16 0.64 1.30 0.90
CA PRO A 16 0.70 2.31 1.94
C PRO A 16 2.13 2.46 2.45
N LEU A 17 2.59 3.68 2.75
CA LEU A 17 3.91 3.89 3.35
C LEU A 17 3.89 3.53 4.84
N ARG A 18 5.04 3.16 5.37
CA ARG A 18 5.26 2.92 6.80
C ARG A 18 6.62 3.47 7.22
N ASN A 19 6.79 3.68 8.53
CA ASN A 19 8.11 3.83 9.12
C ASN A 19 8.54 2.45 9.65
N PRO A 20 9.35 1.68 8.91
CA PRO A 20 9.69 0.32 9.30
C PRO A 20 10.67 0.30 10.48
N PRO A 21 10.71 -0.80 11.27
CA PRO A 21 11.70 -0.96 12.34
C PRO A 21 13.15 -1.07 11.83
N ARG A 22 13.32 -1.37 10.53
CA ARG A 22 14.61 -1.44 9.83
C ARG A 22 14.49 -0.92 8.41
N THR A 23 15.54 -0.30 7.89
CA THR A 23 15.58 0.17 6.50
C THR A 23 15.24 -0.96 5.54
N THR A 24 14.22 -0.74 4.73
CA THR A 24 13.62 -1.75 3.86
C THR A 24 13.65 -1.26 2.42
N LEU A 25 13.99 -2.15 1.50
CA LEU A 25 13.91 -1.92 0.06
C LEU A 25 12.94 -2.93 -0.57
N SER A 26 11.71 -2.51 -0.81
CA SER A 26 10.72 -3.33 -1.52
C SER A 26 10.90 -3.16 -3.03
N SER A 27 10.81 -4.25 -3.80
CA SER A 27 11.00 -4.25 -5.24
C SER A 27 9.77 -4.80 -5.94
N PHE A 28 9.09 -3.96 -6.71
CA PHE A 28 7.91 -4.33 -7.49
C PHE A 28 8.32 -4.54 -8.94
N ARG A 29 8.36 -5.80 -9.38
CA ARG A 29 8.60 -6.13 -10.79
C ARG A 29 7.49 -5.49 -11.62
N LEU A 30 7.87 -4.59 -12.51
CA LEU A 30 6.94 -3.75 -13.25
C LEU A 30 7.51 -3.52 -14.65
N PRO A 31 7.41 -4.53 -15.54
CA PRO A 31 7.84 -4.39 -16.93
C PRO A 31 7.00 -3.32 -17.61
N GLU A 32 7.67 -2.43 -18.35
CA GLU A 32 7.05 -1.30 -19.05
C GLU A 32 6.05 -0.50 -18.18
N PRO A 33 6.53 0.13 -17.09
CA PRO A 33 5.64 0.77 -16.12
C PRO A 33 4.83 1.89 -16.79
N ARG A 34 3.51 1.91 -16.55
CA ARG A 34 2.63 2.99 -17.08
C ARG A 34 2.71 4.24 -16.21
N ALA A 35 2.79 4.06 -14.91
CA ALA A 35 3.06 5.14 -13.96
C ALA A 35 3.53 4.58 -12.60
N PHE A 36 4.20 5.42 -11.83
CA PHE A 36 4.42 5.18 -10.40
C PHE A 36 4.60 6.52 -9.68
N GLY A 37 4.37 6.55 -8.38
CA GLY A 37 4.52 7.79 -7.63
C GLY A 37 4.19 7.67 -6.15
N LEU A 38 4.54 8.69 -5.39
CA LEU A 38 4.14 8.83 -4.00
C LEU A 38 2.90 9.71 -3.95
N VAL A 39 1.88 9.23 -3.25
CA VAL A 39 0.60 9.92 -3.13
C VAL A 39 0.24 10.18 -1.67
N GLN A 40 -0.18 11.43 -1.45
CA GLN A 40 -0.86 11.88 -0.24
C GLN A 40 -2.36 11.68 -0.48
N ARG A 41 -2.93 10.63 0.10
CA ARG A 41 -4.36 10.30 -0.09
C ARG A 41 -5.22 10.95 0.97
N ASP A 42 -4.72 11.01 2.19
CA ASP A 42 -5.44 11.68 3.26
C ASP A 42 -5.25 13.19 3.14
N ARG A 43 -6.37 13.88 3.08
CA ARG A 43 -6.49 15.34 2.88
C ARG A 43 -7.27 15.99 4.00
N ASP A 44 -7.67 15.22 5.02
CA ASP A 44 -8.36 15.74 6.18
C ASP A 44 -7.35 16.39 7.14
N PRO A 45 -7.42 17.70 7.40
CA PRO A 45 -6.56 18.36 8.39
C PRO A 45 -6.66 17.74 9.79
N GLU A 46 -7.81 17.15 10.15
CA GLU A 46 -8.01 16.51 11.46
C GLU A 46 -7.15 15.27 11.66
N SER A 47 -6.69 14.61 10.58
CA SER A 47 -5.75 13.49 10.67
C SER A 47 -4.35 13.92 11.11
N TYR A 48 -4.00 15.19 10.91
CA TYR A 48 -2.64 15.72 11.16
C TYR A 48 -2.58 16.62 12.38
N ARG A 49 -3.62 17.42 12.63
CA ARG A 49 -3.73 18.35 13.77
C ARG A 49 -2.51 19.28 13.95
N ASP A 50 -1.87 19.61 12.84
CA ASP A 50 -0.73 20.52 12.76
C ASP A 50 -1.03 21.62 11.74
N ASP A 51 -1.40 22.78 12.27
CA ASP A 51 -1.75 23.96 11.48
C ASP A 51 -0.54 24.65 10.83
N GLU A 52 0.67 24.40 11.34
CA GLU A 52 1.91 25.02 10.86
C GLU A 52 2.47 24.23 9.66
N ALA A 53 2.59 22.92 9.79
CA ALA A 53 3.19 22.07 8.76
C ALA A 53 2.24 21.75 7.60
N ARG A 54 0.92 21.90 7.81
CA ARG A 54 -0.15 21.77 6.81
C ARG A 54 -0.05 20.49 5.96
N TYR A 55 0.23 19.35 6.60
CA TYR A 55 0.49 18.06 5.94
C TYR A 55 -0.57 17.66 4.91
N ALA A 56 -1.86 17.84 5.22
CA ALA A 56 -2.97 17.56 4.31
C ALA A 56 -2.85 18.26 2.93
N LYS A 57 -2.10 19.37 2.85
CA LYS A 57 -1.91 20.16 1.61
C LYS A 57 -0.64 19.82 0.85
N ARG A 58 0.22 18.92 1.37
CA ARG A 58 1.45 18.53 0.68
C ARG A 58 1.10 17.76 -0.60
N PRO A 59 1.76 18.05 -1.74
CA PRO A 59 1.35 17.49 -3.01
C PRO A 59 1.75 16.02 -3.14
N SER A 60 1.01 15.28 -3.95
CA SER A 60 1.48 14.00 -4.48
C SER A 60 2.41 14.22 -5.67
N ALA A 61 3.24 13.23 -6.00
CA ALA A 61 4.13 13.26 -7.16
C ALA A 61 4.04 11.95 -7.96
N LYS A 62 3.70 12.04 -9.25
CA LYS A 62 3.53 10.88 -10.13
C LYS A 62 4.39 10.99 -11.39
N VAL A 63 5.17 9.95 -11.65
CA VAL A 63 5.97 9.76 -12.86
C VAL A 63 5.18 8.95 -13.87
N THR A 64 5.10 9.46 -15.10
CA THR A 64 4.52 8.76 -16.25
C THR A 64 5.56 8.70 -17.36
N PRO A 65 6.10 7.52 -17.70
CA PRO A 65 7.01 7.37 -18.84
C PRO A 65 6.40 7.88 -20.15
N ARG A 66 7.23 8.54 -20.97
CA ARG A 66 6.86 9.02 -22.33
C ARG A 66 7.38 8.11 -23.45
N SER A 67 8.15 7.10 -23.08
CA SER A 67 8.71 6.06 -23.94
C SER A 67 8.75 4.76 -23.15
N SER A 68 8.88 3.62 -23.82
CA SER A 68 9.16 2.37 -23.10
C SER A 68 10.50 2.52 -22.36
N TRP A 69 10.50 2.12 -21.09
CA TRP A 69 11.68 2.04 -20.24
C TRP A 69 12.25 0.62 -20.20
N GLY A 70 11.62 -0.32 -20.91
CA GLY A 70 11.94 -1.74 -20.88
C GLY A 70 11.53 -2.43 -19.57
N ASP A 71 12.10 -3.61 -19.37
CA ASP A 71 11.88 -4.41 -18.17
C ASP A 71 12.68 -3.87 -16.98
N GLY A 72 12.07 -3.98 -15.81
CA GLY A 72 12.67 -3.51 -14.57
C GLY A 72 11.72 -3.63 -13.39
N ALA A 73 12.06 -2.89 -12.34
CA ALA A 73 11.27 -2.81 -11.13
C ALA A 73 11.18 -1.37 -10.64
N VAL A 74 10.03 -1.01 -10.07
CA VAL A 74 9.95 0.16 -9.19
C VAL A 74 10.33 -0.28 -7.80
N ARG A 75 11.31 0.40 -7.20
CA ARG A 75 11.77 0.15 -5.84
C ARG A 75 11.27 1.23 -4.91
N LEU A 76 10.86 0.80 -3.72
CA LEU A 76 10.47 1.64 -2.61
C LEU A 76 11.50 1.47 -1.49
N LEU A 77 12.23 2.54 -1.19
CA LEU A 77 13.13 2.64 -0.06
C LEU A 77 12.36 3.30 1.10
N GLU A 78 12.24 2.59 2.21
CA GLU A 78 11.71 3.09 3.48
C GLU A 78 12.84 3.01 4.52
N ILE A 79 13.39 4.14 4.92
CA ILE A 79 14.46 4.25 5.92
C ILE A 79 13.81 4.33 7.31
N ALA A 80 14.29 3.53 8.25
CA ALA A 80 13.84 3.64 9.63
C ALA A 80 14.29 5.00 10.20
N THR A 81 13.34 5.82 10.63
CA THR A 81 13.63 7.14 11.22
C THR A 81 12.92 7.33 12.55
N ARG A 82 13.44 8.21 13.40
CA ARG A 82 12.78 8.70 14.62
C ARG A 82 12.40 10.18 14.53
N LEU A 83 12.85 10.86 13.48
CA LEU A 83 12.66 12.29 13.27
C LEU A 83 11.83 12.50 12.01
N GLU A 84 10.80 13.32 12.15
CA GLU A 84 9.95 13.74 11.01
C GLU A 84 10.69 14.64 10.01
N THR A 85 11.72 15.35 10.49
CA THR A 85 12.53 16.23 9.64
C THR A 85 13.39 15.48 8.63
N ASP A 86 13.59 14.18 8.84
CA ASP A 86 14.43 13.35 7.99
C ASP A 86 13.56 12.66 6.94
N ASP A 87 13.70 13.09 5.68
CA ASP A 87 13.06 12.40 4.56
C ASP A 87 13.51 10.94 4.54
N ASN A 88 12.56 10.03 4.72
CA ASN A 88 12.84 8.62 4.92
C ASN A 88 12.21 7.71 3.84
N VAL A 89 11.68 8.29 2.76
CA VAL A 89 11.03 7.54 1.68
C VAL A 89 11.60 7.93 0.31
N GLY A 90 11.90 6.92 -0.51
CA GLY A 90 12.30 7.10 -1.91
C GLY A 90 11.60 6.09 -2.82
N ALA A 91 11.13 6.53 -3.99
CA ALA A 91 10.55 5.67 -5.02
C ALA A 91 11.23 5.92 -6.37
N PHE A 92 11.75 4.86 -7.00
CA PHE A 92 12.51 4.98 -8.24
C PHE A 92 12.44 3.72 -9.09
N PHE A 93 12.54 3.89 -10.41
CA PHE A 93 12.64 2.77 -11.35
C PHE A 93 14.09 2.29 -11.47
N VAL A 94 14.27 0.98 -11.52
CA VAL A 94 15.55 0.32 -11.77
C VAL A 94 15.38 -0.63 -12.95
N PRO A 95 16.05 -0.40 -14.09
CA PRO A 95 16.00 -1.31 -15.23
C PRO A 95 16.71 -2.63 -14.92
N ASP A 96 16.24 -3.73 -15.53
CA ASP A 96 16.88 -5.05 -15.37
C ASP A 96 18.26 -5.11 -16.05
N ALA A 97 18.41 -4.38 -17.16
CA ALA A 97 19.66 -4.29 -17.91
C ALA A 97 20.11 -2.83 -18.03
N THR A 98 21.40 -2.59 -17.82
CA THR A 98 22.03 -1.27 -18.04
C THR A 98 22.89 -1.30 -19.29
N THR A 99 22.96 -0.16 -19.98
CA THR A 99 23.84 0.03 -21.15
C THR A 99 24.71 1.25 -20.94
N ARG A 100 25.68 1.47 -21.84
CA ARG A 100 26.59 2.64 -21.77
C ARG A 100 25.84 3.99 -21.78
N ALA A 101 24.65 4.04 -22.40
CA ALA A 101 23.82 5.24 -22.44
C ALA A 101 22.34 4.86 -22.37
N MET A 102 21.66 5.32 -21.33
CA MET A 102 20.23 5.14 -21.14
C MET A 102 19.52 6.49 -21.29
N ARG A 103 18.33 6.49 -21.89
CA ARG A 103 17.48 7.68 -22.05
C ARG A 103 16.10 7.40 -21.52
N TYR A 104 15.66 8.21 -20.56
CA TYR A 104 14.35 8.09 -19.92
C TYR A 104 13.56 9.38 -20.12
N GLY A 105 12.59 9.34 -21.02
CA GLY A 105 11.60 10.42 -21.15
C GLY A 105 10.44 10.18 -20.19
N TYR A 106 10.05 11.18 -19.40
CA TYR A 106 8.88 11.11 -18.53
C TYR A 106 8.17 12.46 -18.36
N ARG A 107 6.96 12.40 -17.83
CA ARG A 107 6.27 13.52 -17.20
C ARG A 107 6.28 13.31 -15.69
N LEU A 108 6.63 14.33 -14.94
CA LEU A 108 6.38 14.42 -13.50
C LEU A 108 5.17 15.31 -13.30
N ALA A 109 4.09 14.76 -12.75
CA ALA A 109 2.93 15.53 -12.30
C ALA A 109 3.04 15.73 -10.79
N ILE A 110 2.70 16.93 -10.32
CA ILE A 110 2.72 17.30 -8.90
C ILE A 110 1.36 17.92 -8.58
N GLY A 111 0.71 17.45 -7.51
CA GLY A 111 -0.60 17.94 -7.09
C GLY A 111 -1.47 16.82 -6.55
N ASP A 112 -2.78 16.93 -6.77
CA ASP A 112 -3.77 15.94 -6.35
C ASP A 112 -4.17 15.08 -7.55
N PHE A 113 -4.42 13.80 -7.30
CA PHE A 113 -4.75 12.84 -8.35
C PHE A 113 -6.05 12.11 -8.02
N GLU A 114 -6.99 12.19 -8.95
CA GLU A 114 -8.20 11.38 -8.92
C GLU A 114 -7.86 9.89 -9.04
N THR A 115 -8.54 9.06 -8.26
CA THR A 115 -8.40 7.61 -8.31
C THR A 115 -9.71 6.99 -8.75
N SER A 116 -9.72 6.29 -9.89
CA SER A 116 -10.92 5.65 -10.44
C SER A 116 -11.20 4.28 -9.81
N GLY A 117 -12.47 3.88 -9.75
CA GLY A 117 -12.89 2.56 -9.22
C GLY A 117 -12.54 2.36 -7.75
N ALA A 118 -12.57 1.11 -7.30
CA ALA A 118 -12.29 0.81 -5.91
C ALA A 118 -10.83 1.13 -5.54
N HIS A 119 -10.62 1.90 -4.48
CA HIS A 119 -9.28 2.27 -4.03
C HIS A 119 -9.19 2.40 -2.51
N VAL A 120 -8.03 2.08 -1.97
CA VAL A 120 -7.73 2.07 -0.54
C VAL A 120 -7.69 3.50 -0.01
N VAL A 121 -8.50 3.79 0.99
CA VAL A 121 -8.55 5.10 1.66
C VAL A 121 -8.12 5.03 3.11
N GLY A 122 -7.99 3.83 3.67
CA GLY A 122 -7.52 3.63 5.03
C GLY A 122 -6.84 2.28 5.22
N THR A 123 -5.81 2.25 6.04
CA THR A 123 -5.12 1.03 6.47
C THR A 123 -4.81 1.19 7.94
N ARG A 124 -5.32 0.26 8.76
CA ARG A 124 -5.06 0.22 10.20
C ARG A 124 -4.51 -1.14 10.55
N LEU A 125 -3.47 -1.13 11.38
CA LEU A 125 -2.84 -2.31 11.95
C LEU A 125 -3.05 -2.26 13.46
N GLY A 126 -3.50 -3.37 14.02
CA GLY A 126 -3.60 -3.58 15.46
C GLY A 126 -3.32 -5.03 15.81
N ARG A 127 -3.61 -5.38 17.05
CA ARG A 127 -3.62 -6.76 17.54
C ARG A 127 -5.07 -7.28 17.56
N PRO A 128 -5.34 -8.54 17.22
CA PRO A 128 -6.67 -9.12 17.40
C PRO A 128 -7.05 -9.05 18.89
N GLU A 129 -8.34 -8.94 19.22
CA GLU A 129 -8.79 -8.97 20.62
C GLU A 129 -8.58 -10.37 21.21
N ALA A 130 -7.94 -10.47 22.38
CA ALA A 130 -7.79 -11.75 23.05
C ALA A 130 -9.11 -12.08 23.76
N THR A 131 -9.87 -13.01 23.20
CA THR A 131 -11.18 -13.39 23.72
C THR A 131 -11.16 -14.14 25.05
N VAL A 132 -9.99 -14.60 25.52
CA VAL A 132 -9.89 -15.46 26.74
C VAL A 132 -8.77 -15.02 27.69
N HIS A 133 -7.66 -14.47 27.20
CA HIS A 133 -6.53 -14.00 28.02
C HIS A 133 -5.93 -12.71 27.45
N PRO A 134 -6.21 -11.53 28.01
CA PRO A 134 -5.73 -10.24 27.48
C PRO A 134 -4.19 -10.15 27.36
N ASP A 135 -3.46 -10.98 28.10
CA ASP A 135 -1.99 -11.05 28.08
C ASP A 135 -1.43 -12.14 27.15
N ALA A 136 -2.27 -12.95 26.50
CA ALA A 136 -1.87 -14.05 25.61
C ALA A 136 -1.85 -13.62 24.13
N HIS A 137 -1.40 -12.40 23.86
CA HIS A 137 -1.10 -11.99 22.50
C HIS A 137 0.27 -12.50 22.10
N ASP A 138 0.32 -13.38 21.10
CA ASP A 138 1.57 -13.66 20.42
C ASP A 138 1.96 -12.39 19.64
N GLU A 139 3.23 -12.00 19.69
CA GLU A 139 3.75 -10.86 18.93
C GLU A 139 3.62 -11.07 17.41
N ASN A 140 3.37 -12.32 17.01
CA ASN A 140 3.08 -12.74 15.65
C ASN A 140 1.61 -12.55 15.23
N ASP A 141 0.72 -12.08 16.10
CA ASP A 141 -0.70 -11.84 15.78
C ASP A 141 -0.93 -10.44 15.20
N GLY A 142 -1.51 -10.37 14.00
CA GLY A 142 -1.82 -9.13 13.30
C GLY A 142 -3.29 -9.00 12.94
N LEU A 143 -3.92 -7.87 13.28
CA LEU A 143 -5.24 -7.48 12.79
C LEU A 143 -5.12 -6.31 11.82
N PHE A 144 -5.48 -6.55 10.57
CA PHE A 144 -5.49 -5.55 9.51
C PHE A 144 -6.93 -5.14 9.20
N VAL A 145 -7.16 -3.83 9.13
CA VAL A 145 -8.40 -3.23 8.66
C VAL A 145 -8.06 -2.32 7.48
N VAL A 146 -8.53 -2.69 6.30
CA VAL A 146 -8.29 -1.94 5.06
C VAL A 146 -9.62 -1.48 4.49
N ASP A 147 -9.76 -0.17 4.29
CA ASP A 147 -10.99 0.45 3.81
C ASP A 147 -10.84 0.87 2.34
N TRP A 148 -11.79 0.50 1.49
CA TRP A 148 -11.91 0.94 0.11
C TRP A 148 -13.08 1.93 -0.06
N ALA A 149 -12.82 3.00 -0.80
CA ALA A 149 -13.84 3.85 -1.41
C ALA A 149 -14.01 3.50 -2.90
N GLY A 150 -15.00 4.10 -3.57
CA GLY A 150 -15.22 3.91 -5.01
C GLY A 150 -15.70 2.51 -5.41
N VAL A 151 -16.20 1.72 -4.44
CA VAL A 151 -16.84 0.43 -4.70
C VAL A 151 -18.28 0.67 -5.14
N GLU A 152 -18.53 0.58 -6.44
CA GLU A 152 -19.85 0.74 -7.04
C GLU A 152 -20.67 -0.56 -7.03
N GLY A 153 -21.99 -0.45 -7.23
CA GLY A 153 -22.92 -1.58 -7.35
C GLY A 153 -23.52 -2.07 -6.03
N ASP A 154 -24.68 -2.74 -6.13
CA ASP A 154 -25.48 -3.15 -4.96
C ASP A 154 -25.08 -4.54 -4.41
N THR A 155 -24.41 -5.36 -5.24
CA THR A 155 -23.93 -6.67 -4.80
C THR A 155 -22.67 -6.51 -3.96
N ALA A 156 -22.66 -7.12 -2.78
CA ALA A 156 -21.49 -7.13 -1.91
C ALA A 156 -20.27 -7.74 -2.63
N PRO A 157 -19.09 -7.09 -2.60
CA PRO A 157 -17.89 -7.65 -3.18
C PRO A 157 -17.26 -8.72 -2.27
N GLU A 158 -16.45 -9.56 -2.87
CA GLU A 158 -15.54 -10.46 -2.16
C GLU A 158 -14.11 -9.90 -2.19
N ALA A 159 -13.25 -10.41 -1.32
CA ALA A 159 -11.83 -10.07 -1.32
C ALA A 159 -10.99 -11.31 -1.59
N ARG A 160 -10.07 -11.20 -2.55
CA ARG A 160 -8.99 -12.17 -2.71
C ARG A 160 -7.80 -11.68 -1.90
N VAL A 161 -7.35 -12.51 -0.96
CA VAL A 161 -6.18 -12.24 -0.11
C VAL A 161 -5.10 -13.27 -0.43
N ASP A 162 -3.87 -12.79 -0.61
CA ASP A 162 -2.66 -13.58 -0.77
C ASP A 162 -1.65 -13.16 0.31
N VAL A 163 -1.07 -14.15 1.00
CA VAL A 163 -0.21 -13.95 2.15
C VAL A 163 1.00 -14.86 2.04
N GLN A 164 2.20 -14.30 2.22
CA GLN A 164 3.44 -15.05 2.33
C GLN A 164 4.11 -14.74 3.66
N GLY A 165 4.61 -15.77 4.34
CA GLY A 165 5.25 -15.63 5.67
C GLY A 165 4.27 -15.59 6.85
N ALA A 166 2.98 -15.77 6.61
CA ALA A 166 1.94 -15.85 7.65
C ALA A 166 0.77 -16.72 7.22
N GLN A 167 0.02 -17.21 8.19
CA GLN A 167 -1.28 -17.83 7.99
C GLN A 167 -2.40 -16.78 8.02
N LEU A 168 -3.30 -16.82 7.03
CA LEU A 168 -4.56 -16.08 7.10
C LEU A 168 -5.56 -16.83 7.98
N VAL A 169 -5.72 -16.40 9.23
CA VAL A 169 -6.61 -17.03 10.21
C VAL A 169 -8.08 -16.77 9.87
N ARG A 170 -8.42 -15.51 9.57
CA ARG A 170 -9.74 -15.11 9.12
C ARG A 170 -9.65 -13.89 8.21
N SER A 171 -10.58 -13.80 7.27
CA SER A 171 -10.86 -12.56 6.55
C SER A 171 -12.36 -12.37 6.39
N ARG A 172 -12.81 -11.12 6.38
CA ARG A 172 -14.20 -10.79 6.06
C ARG A 172 -14.28 -9.43 5.38
N VAL A 173 -15.21 -9.31 4.45
CA VAL A 173 -15.59 -8.04 3.84
C VAL A 173 -16.90 -7.57 4.48
N GLU A 174 -16.95 -6.33 4.91
CA GLU A 174 -18.12 -5.70 5.51
C GLU A 174 -18.33 -4.28 4.98
N ARG A 175 -19.54 -3.75 5.10
CA ARG A 175 -19.83 -2.33 4.85
C ARG A 175 -19.69 -1.59 6.17
N SER A 176 -18.83 -0.59 6.24
CA SER A 176 -18.69 0.25 7.43
C SER A 176 -19.82 1.28 7.51
N GLU A 177 -20.03 1.85 8.70
CA GLU A 177 -21.09 2.83 8.96
C GLU A 177 -20.99 4.09 8.10
N ASP A 178 -19.77 4.49 7.75
CA ASP A 178 -19.46 5.60 6.84
C ASP A 178 -19.61 5.22 5.35
N GLY A 179 -20.11 4.03 5.05
CA GLY A 179 -20.38 3.54 3.70
C GLY A 179 -19.15 3.09 2.92
N ARG A 180 -17.99 2.90 3.56
CA ARG A 180 -16.82 2.29 2.90
C ARG A 180 -16.96 0.76 2.87
N THR A 181 -16.24 0.11 1.96
CA THR A 181 -16.10 -1.34 1.96
C THR A 181 -14.83 -1.71 2.72
N ARG A 182 -14.98 -2.46 3.81
CA ARG A 182 -13.92 -2.78 4.76
C ARG A 182 -13.53 -4.25 4.65
N LEU A 183 -12.24 -4.52 4.47
CA LEU A 183 -11.64 -5.83 4.64
C LEU A 183 -10.98 -5.90 6.00
N VAL A 184 -11.41 -6.85 6.83
CA VAL A 184 -10.75 -7.19 8.09
C VAL A 184 -10.03 -8.52 7.90
N MET A 185 -8.74 -8.57 8.24
CA MET A 185 -7.91 -9.77 8.16
C MET A 185 -7.20 -10.00 9.50
N GLN A 186 -7.23 -11.23 9.98
CA GLN A 186 -6.36 -11.68 11.06
C GLN A 186 -5.29 -12.60 10.47
N LEU A 187 -4.04 -12.28 10.78
CA LEU A 187 -2.86 -13.01 10.35
C LEU A 187 -2.11 -13.52 11.58
N GLU A 188 -1.51 -14.69 11.45
CA GLU A 188 -0.54 -15.24 12.40
C GLU A 188 0.78 -15.44 11.65
N ALA A 189 1.78 -14.63 11.98
CA ALA A 189 3.06 -14.64 11.30
C ALA A 189 3.91 -15.85 11.68
N SER A 190 4.56 -16.44 10.69
CA SER A 190 5.57 -17.48 10.88
C SER A 190 6.97 -17.01 10.44
N GLU A 191 7.05 -15.84 9.82
CA GLU A 191 8.27 -15.24 9.29
C GLU A 191 8.36 -13.76 9.71
N PRO A 192 9.58 -13.18 9.80
CA PRO A 192 9.78 -11.79 10.21
C PRO A 192 9.35 -10.76 9.15
N ASP A 193 9.20 -11.19 7.90
CA ASP A 193 8.74 -10.38 6.78
C ASP A 193 7.51 -11.08 6.17
N VAL A 194 6.33 -10.46 6.35
CA VAL A 194 5.04 -10.96 5.85
C VAL A 194 4.58 -10.08 4.68
N GLU A 195 4.53 -10.67 3.48
CA GLU A 195 3.99 -9.99 2.31
C GLU A 195 2.49 -10.27 2.20
N LEU A 196 1.71 -9.19 2.09
CA LEU A 196 0.26 -9.23 2.02
C LEU A 196 -0.21 -8.53 0.75
N ARG A 197 -1.07 -9.20 -0.02
CA ARG A 197 -1.79 -8.60 -1.14
C ARG A 197 -3.28 -8.86 -1.00
N ALA A 198 -4.10 -7.84 -1.29
CA ALA A 198 -5.54 -7.98 -1.31
C ALA A 198 -6.18 -7.11 -2.38
N PHE A 199 -7.23 -7.62 -3.04
CA PHE A 199 -8.07 -6.80 -3.93
C PHE A 199 -9.54 -7.23 -3.84
N LEU A 200 -10.44 -6.29 -4.14
CA LEU A 200 -11.87 -6.54 -4.18
C LEU A 200 -12.29 -7.02 -5.58
N HIS A 201 -13.18 -8.02 -5.63
CA HIS A 201 -13.72 -8.55 -6.86
C HIS A 201 -15.23 -8.88 -6.75
N ARG A 202 -15.88 -8.99 -7.90
CA ARG A 202 -17.23 -9.56 -8.07
C ARG A 202 -17.20 -10.55 -9.22
N GLY A 203 -17.35 -11.85 -8.91
CA GLY A 203 -17.04 -12.91 -9.87
C GLY A 203 -15.59 -12.76 -10.37
N ASP A 204 -15.42 -12.75 -11.69
CA ASP A 204 -14.12 -12.60 -12.35
C ASP A 204 -13.67 -11.13 -12.51
N GLN A 205 -14.51 -10.15 -12.12
CA GLN A 205 -14.19 -8.73 -12.28
C GLN A 205 -13.48 -8.18 -11.05
N THR A 206 -12.21 -7.78 -11.21
CA THR A 206 -11.51 -6.91 -10.24
C THR A 206 -12.13 -5.51 -10.23
N LEU A 207 -12.45 -5.00 -9.03
CA LEU A 207 -13.17 -3.74 -8.88
C LEU A 207 -12.27 -2.50 -8.80
N GLY A 208 -10.97 -2.69 -8.65
CA GLY A 208 -10.09 -1.61 -8.27
C GLY A 208 -8.62 -1.99 -8.21
N GLU A 209 -7.89 -1.27 -7.38
CA GLU A 209 -6.48 -1.53 -7.14
C GLU A 209 -6.24 -2.68 -6.15
N THR A 210 -5.06 -3.28 -6.28
CA THR A 210 -4.49 -4.23 -5.34
C THR A 210 -3.82 -3.46 -4.19
N PHE A 211 -4.29 -3.67 -2.97
CA PHE A 211 -3.55 -3.34 -1.76
C PHE A 211 -2.34 -4.27 -1.66
N ALA A 212 -1.15 -3.72 -1.45
CA ALA A 212 0.06 -4.47 -1.15
C ALA A 212 0.69 -3.93 0.13
N TYR A 213 1.19 -4.79 1.00
CA TYR A 213 1.79 -4.39 2.27
C TYR A 213 2.90 -5.35 2.68
N LEU A 214 3.94 -4.80 3.30
CA LEU A 214 4.98 -5.59 3.96
C LEU A 214 4.83 -5.36 5.45
N TRP A 215 4.33 -6.38 6.14
CA TRP A 215 4.22 -6.38 7.58
C TRP A 215 5.47 -7.02 8.18
N GLN A 216 6.04 -6.33 9.15
CA GLN A 216 7.14 -6.84 9.97
C GLN A 216 6.57 -6.89 11.38
N PRO A 217 6.04 -8.04 11.83
CA PRO A 217 5.70 -8.21 13.24
C PRO A 217 6.95 -7.87 14.05
N GLU A 218 6.77 -7.20 15.19
CA GLU A 218 7.92 -6.87 16.03
C GLU A 218 8.58 -8.18 16.44
N ALA A 219 9.79 -8.43 15.93
CA ALA A 219 10.60 -9.51 16.44
C ALA A 219 10.94 -9.16 17.88
N THR A 220 10.43 -9.96 18.81
CA THR A 220 10.84 -9.98 20.21
C THR A 220 12.36 -9.84 20.26
N ARG A 221 12.84 -8.80 20.93
CA ARG A 221 14.17 -8.80 21.53
C ARG A 221 14.01 -8.66 23.03
#